data_AF-A0A932YEX1-F1
#
_entry.id   AF-A0A932YEX1-F1
#
_cell.length_a   1.000
_cell.length_b   1.000
_cell.length_c   1.000
_cell.angle_alpha   90.00
_cell.angle_beta   90.00
_cell.angle_gamma   90.00
#
_symmetry.space_group_name_H-M   'P 1'
#
loop_
_entity.id
_entity.type
_entity.pdbx_description
1 polymer ?
#
loop_
_entity_poly.entity_id
_entity_poly.type
_entity_poly.pdbx_seq_one_letter_code
_entity_poly.pdbx_strand_id
1 'polypeptide(L)' 'MLTKSDIDWLKSEFMPDLVTQVKKALSEKLDAIDTKLDKFVGEIQKRRDEQDIHAGDHRRITDRFDRIDRHLHISTAE' A
#
# COMPACT_ATOMS: atom_id res chain seq x y z
N MET A 1 4.01 13.75 50.69
CA MET A 1 5.34 13.96 50.07
C MET A 1 5.85 12.61 49.62
N LEU A 2 6.43 12.52 48.42
CA LEU A 2 7.14 11.31 47.99
C LEU A 2 8.45 11.19 48.76
N THR A 3 8.78 9.98 49.20
CA THR A 3 10.04 9.69 49.88
C THR A 3 11.16 9.46 48.86
N LYS A 4 12.41 9.52 49.33
CA LYS A 4 13.57 9.16 48.49
C LYS A 4 13.46 7.74 47.95
N SER A 5 12.94 6.80 48.76
CA SER A 5 12.72 5.41 48.34
C SER A 5 11.72 5.31 47.18
N ASP A 6 10.65 6.12 47.21
CA ASP A 6 9.65 6.14 46.13
C ASP A 6 10.27 6.66 44.82
N ILE A 7 11.12 7.69 44.92
CA ILE A 7 11.84 8.27 43.78
C ILE A 7 12.86 7.28 43.21
N ASP A 8 13.57 6.56 44.07
CA ASP A 8 14.57 5.58 43.65
C ASP A 8 13.89 4.39 42.96
N TRP A 9 12.78 3.87 43.50
CA TRP A 9 11.97 2.82 42.86
C TRP A 9 11.40 3.26 41.50
N LEU A 10 10.90 4.49 41.40
CA LEU A 10 10.39 5.03 40.13
C LEU A 10 11.48 5.01 39.05
N LYS A 11 12.72 5.35 39.40
CA LYS A 11 13.84 5.40 38.45
C LYS A 11 14.42 4.04 38.12
N SER A 12 14.51 3.12 39.09
CA SER A 12 15.16 1.83 38.89
C SER A 12 14.23 0.77 38.30
N GLU A 13 12.96 0.77 38.67
CA GLU A 13 12.01 -0.28 38.29
C GLU A 13 10.97 0.24 37.29
N PHE A 14 10.21 1.27 37.69
CA PHE A 14 9.03 1.68 36.95
C PHE A 14 9.35 2.31 35.58
N MET A 15 10.27 3.28 35.56
CA MET A 15 10.63 3.97 34.32
C MET A 15 11.25 3.04 33.27
N PRO A 16 12.19 2.14 33.60
CA PRO A 16 12.72 1.17 32.63
C PRO A 16 11.66 0.21 32.07
N ASP A 17 10.75 -0.27 32.92
CA ASP A 17 9.66 -1.14 32.48
C ASP A 17 8.71 -0.39 31.53
N LEU A 18 8.29 0.83 31.90
CA LEU A 18 7.46 1.68 31.05
C LEU A 18 8.11 1.95 29.69
N VAL A 19 9.42 2.27 29.67
CA VAL A 19 10.16 2.48 28.42
C VAL A 19 10.16 1.21 27.57
N THR A 20 10.31 0.04 28.18
CA THR A 20 10.29 -1.24 27.47
C THR A 20 8.91 -1.52 26.88
N GLN A 21 7.84 -1.30 27.64
CA GLN A 21 6.47 -1.47 27.17
C GLN A 21 6.15 -0.51 26.01
N VAL A 22 6.52 0.77 26.14
CA VAL A 22 6.31 1.78 25.09
C VAL A 22 7.08 1.43 23.83
N LYS A 23 8.34 1.01 23.94
CA LYS A 23 9.15 0.56 22.80
C LYS A 23 8.48 -0.63 22.09
N LYS A 24 8.04 -1.63 22.85
CA LYS A 24 7.36 -2.81 22.30
C LYS A 24 6.09 -2.42 21.55
N ALA A 25 5.21 -1.63 22.17
CA ALA A 25 3.98 -1.18 21.54
C ALA A 25 4.22 -0.33 20.29
N LEU A 26 5.29 0.48 20.28
CA LEU A 26 5.66 1.27 19.11
C LEU A 26 6.16 0.36 17.98
N SER A 27 7.03 -0.60 18.27
CA SER A 27 7.51 -1.58 17.30
C SER A 27 6.35 -2.36 16.68
N GLU A 28 5.42 -2.88 17.48
CA GLU A 28 4.25 -3.60 16.98
C GLU A 28 3.38 -2.74 16.06
N LYS A 29 3.22 -1.45 16.37
CA LYS A 29 2.48 -0.51 15.50
C LYS A 29 3.22 -0.21 14.21
N LEU A 30 4.54 -0.10 14.24
CA LEU A 30 5.36 0.11 13.05
C LEU A 30 5.31 -1.12 12.14
N ASP A 31 5.47 -2.32 12.68
CA ASP A 31 5.35 -3.57 11.92
C ASP A 31 3.97 -3.70 11.25
N ALA A 32 2.91 -3.30 11.95
CA ALA A 32 1.56 -3.28 11.41
C ALA A 32 1.38 -2.23 10.29
N ILE A 33 2.07 -1.09 10.37
CA ILE A 33 2.08 -0.08 9.30
C ILE A 33 2.84 -0.62 8.09
N ASP A 34 4.02 -1.20 8.30
CA ASP A 34 4.86 -1.75 7.23
C ASP A 34 4.11 -2.87 6.48
N THR A 35 3.46 -3.78 7.20
CA THR A 35 2.62 -4.83 6.60
C THR A 35 1.49 -4.25 5.73
N LYS A 36 0.87 -3.15 6.17
CA LYS A 36 -0.20 -2.49 5.39
C LYS A 36 0.36 -1.79 4.16
N LEU A 37 1.52 -1.15 4.27
CA LEU A 37 2.18 -0.50 3.16
C LEU A 37 2.61 -1.51 2.10
N ASP A 38 3.19 -2.63 2.51
CA ASP A 38 3.56 -3.72 1.59
C ASP A 38 2.35 -4.25 0.83
N LYS A 39 1.24 -4.49 1.54
CA LYS A 39 -0.01 -4.90 0.91
C LYS A 39 -0.51 -3.86 -0.09
N PHE A 40 -0.49 -2.59 0.30
CA PHE A 40 -0.96 -1.48 -0.55
C PHE A 40 -0.11 -1.35 -1.82
N VAL A 41 1.21 -1.47 -1.71
CA VAL A 41 2.13 -1.48 -2.86
C VAL A 41 1.83 -2.66 -3.78
N GLY A 42 1.59 -3.86 -3.23
CA GLY A 42 1.18 -5.03 -4.00
C GLY A 42 -0.14 -4.83 -4.75
N GLU A 43 -1.13 -4.19 -4.11
CA GLU A 43 -2.41 -3.86 -4.76
C GLU A 43 -2.25 -2.83 -5.88
N ILE A 44 -1.38 -1.83 -5.70
CA ILE A 44 -1.05 -0.86 -6.77
C ILE A 44 -0.42 -1.58 -7.95
N GLN A 45 0.58 -2.43 -7.72
CA GLN A 45 1.27 -3.16 -8.78
C GLN A 45 0.28 -4.01 -9.57
N LYS A 46 -0.57 -4.79 -8.87
CA LYS A 46 -1.60 -5.61 -9.49
C LYS A 46 -2.53 -4.78 -10.39
N ARG A 47 -3.02 -3.64 -9.92
CA ARG A 47 -3.89 -2.76 -10.71
C ARG A 47 -3.17 -2.19 -11.94
N ARG A 48 -1.87 -1.94 -11.83
CA ARG A 48 -1.05 -1.45 -12.95
C ARG A 48 -0.90 -2.52 -14.03
N ASP A 49 -0.63 -3.76 -13.62
CA ASP A 49 -0.55 -4.91 -14.52
C ASP A 49 -1.89 -5.15 -15.23
N GLU A 50 -3.01 -5.04 -14.51
CA GLU A 50 -4.36 -5.11 -15.07
C GLU A 50 -4.59 -4.00 -16.12
N GLN A 51 -4.19 -2.76 -15.83
CA GLN A 51 -4.30 -1.65 -16.78
C GLN A 51 -3.48 -1.88 -18.06
N ASP A 52 -2.27 -2.41 -17.94
CA ASP A 52 -1.41 -2.69 -19.09
C ASP A 52 -2.02 -3.76 -20.01
N ILE A 53 -2.61 -4.80 -19.41
CA ILE A 53 -3.36 -5.84 -20.14
C ILE A 53 -4.55 -5.21 -20.87
N HIS A 54 -5.37 -4.44 -20.18
CA HIS A 54 -6.53 -3.78 -20.77
C HIS A 54 -6.14 -2.81 -21.90
N ALA A 55 -5.04 -2.07 -21.77
CA ALA A 55 -4.52 -1.20 -22.82
C ALA A 55 -4.07 -1.98 -24.06
N GLY A 56 -3.54 -3.19 -23.88
CA GLY A 56 -3.24 -4.12 -24.98
C GLY A 56 -4.49 -4.62 -25.69
N ASP A 57 -5.52 -4.99 -24.92
CA ASP A 57 -6.81 -5.43 -25.47
C ASP A 57 -7.53 -4.31 -26.23
N HIS A 58 -7.55 -3.08 -25.70
CA HIS A 58 -8.13 -1.94 -26.40
C HIS A 58 -7.44 -1.71 -27.74
N ARG A 59 -6.10 -1.73 -27.80
CA ARG A 59 -5.35 -1.62 -29.07
C ARG A 59 -5.75 -2.72 -30.05
N ARG A 60 -5.81 -3.97 -29.60
CA ARG A 60 -6.21 -5.11 -30.44
C ARG A 60 -7.64 -4.97 -30.96
N ILE A 61 -8.56 -4.45 -30.15
CA ILE A 61 -9.95 -4.21 -30.56
C ILE A 61 -10.01 -3.08 -31.59
N THR A 62 -9.31 -1.96 -31.37
CA THR A 62 -9.20 -0.85 -32.33
C THR A 62 -8.66 -1.35 -33.66
N ASP A 63 -7.55 -2.10 -33.68
CA ASP A 63 -6.97 -2.65 -34.91
C ASP A 63 -7.96 -3.55 -35.68
N ARG A 64 -8.80 -4.31 -34.96
CA ARG A 64 -9.83 -5.15 -35.58
C ARG A 64 -10.98 -4.31 -36.13
N PHE A 65 -11.38 -3.27 -35.41
CA PHE A 65 -12.41 -2.35 -35.85
C PHE A 65 -11.97 -1.63 -37.13
N ASP A 66 -10.75 -1.09 -37.17
CA ASP A 66 -10.18 -0.42 -38.35
C ASP A 66 -10.05 -1.36 -39.56
N ARG A 67 -9.84 -2.66 -39.34
CA ARG A 67 -9.86 -3.65 -40.43
C ARG A 67 -11.27 -3.86 -40.96
N ILE A 68 -12.25 -3.99 -40.07
CA ILE A 68 -13.65 -4.16 -40.44
C ILE A 68 -14.16 -2.93 -41.19
N ASP A 69 -13.86 -1.74 -40.68
CA ASP A 69 -14.25 -0.47 -41.29
C ASP A 69 -13.71 -0.32 -42.71
N ARG A 70 -12.42 -0.62 -42.91
CA ARG A 70 -11.80 -0.67 -44.24
C ARG A 70 -12.42 -1.73 -45.15
N HIS A 71 -12.71 -2.93 -44.65
CA HIS A 71 -13.29 -4.00 -45.46
C HIS A 71 -14.71 -3.70 -45.91
N LEU A 72 -15.51 -3.10 -45.03
CA LEU A 72 -16.90 -2.78 -45.30
C LEU A 72 -17.06 -1.40 -45.98
N HIS A 73 -15.96 -0.66 -46.16
CA HIS A 73 -15.96 0.72 -46.68
C HIS A 73 -16.93 1.62 -45.90
N ILE A 74 -17.05 1.38 -44.59
CA ILE A 74 -17.98 2.11 -43.71
C ILE A 74 -17.40 3.47 -43.30
N SER A 75 -16.14 3.75 -43.63
CA SER A 75 -15.54 5.08 -43.52
C SER A 75 -16.31 6.08 -44.41
N THR A 76 -17.40 6.61 -43.90
CA THR A 76 -18.08 7.78 -44.43
C THR A 76 -17.09 8.93 -44.31
N ALA A 77 -16.69 9.43 -45.47
CA ALA A 77 -15.93 10.66 -45.61
C ALA A 77 -16.54 11.76 -44.72
N GLU A 78 -15.70 12.34 -43.86
CA GLU A 78 -15.77 13.76 -43.52
C GLU A 78 -14.72 14.51 -44.34
#